data_AF-A0A8X7UFY8-F1
#
_entry.id   AF-A0A8X7UFY8-F1
#
_cell.length_a   1.000
_cell.length_b   1.000
_cell.length_c   1.000
_cell.angle_alpha   90.00
_cell.angle_beta   90.00
_cell.angle_gamma   90.00
#
_symmetry.space_group_name_H-M   'P 1'
#
loop_
_entity.id
_entity.type
_entity.pdbx_description
1 polymer ?
#
loop_
_entity_poly.entity_id
_entity_poly.type
_entity_poly.pdbx_seq_one_letter_code
_entity_poly.pdbx_strand_id
1 'polypeptide(L)'
;MRFPEHNVTVEYHRTPFLVVVARPPENSPEDVKMTVRVDEFNWQSKRWVGGCYFQEGGKLNKTMGVMEGFKKSLKTWKSWVLEKLDHECSYVFFRSFSPVHYRNGTWNLGGLCDADTNPETDMKKMEPEPIQNTYVSEVIQEMRYEHSKVKFLNL
;
A
#
# COMPACT_ATOMS: atom_id res chain seq x y z
N MET A 1 -9.96 9.81 16.20
CA MET A 1 -11.28 10.32 16.66
C MET A 1 -11.82 9.35 17.72
N ARG A 2 -12.43 9.85 18.81
CA ARG A 2 -12.98 9.01 19.89
C ARG A 2 -14.45 9.37 20.12
N PHE A 3 -15.27 8.37 20.40
CA PHE A 3 -16.70 8.47 20.66
C PHE A 3 -17.00 7.79 22.02
N PRO A 4 -16.82 8.50 23.15
CA PRO A 4 -16.89 7.89 24.48
C PRO A 4 -18.24 7.26 24.81
N GLU A 5 -19.34 7.91 24.40
CA GLU A 5 -20.73 7.45 24.56
C GLU A 5 -20.95 6.03 23.99
N HIS A 6 -20.17 5.64 22.98
CA HIS A 6 -20.28 4.36 22.30
C HIS A 6 -19.09 3.43 22.60
N ASN A 7 -18.11 3.90 23.39
CA ASN A 7 -16.82 3.25 23.59
C ASN A 7 -16.11 2.88 22.26
N VAL A 8 -16.18 3.77 21.26
CA VAL A 8 -15.60 3.54 19.92
C VAL A 8 -14.46 4.52 19.65
N THR A 9 -13.40 4.03 19.02
CA THR A 9 -12.30 4.85 18.51
C THR A 9 -12.06 4.58 17.05
N VAL A 10 -11.85 5.64 16.27
CA VAL A 10 -11.43 5.58 14.88
C VAL A 10 -10.01 6.15 14.81
N GLU A 11 -9.07 5.33 14.39
CA GLU A 11 -7.65 5.69 14.29
C GLU A 11 -7.20 5.70 12.83
N TYR A 12 -6.24 6.57 12.53
CA TYR A 12 -5.59 6.62 11.22
C TYR A 12 -4.08 6.48 11.40
N HIS A 13 -3.54 5.40 10.88
CA HIS A 13 -2.10 5.12 10.89
C HIS A 13 -1.57 5.26 9.46
N ARG A 14 -0.73 6.27 9.21
CA ARG A 14 -0.15 6.50 7.87
C ARG A 14 1.04 5.58 7.63
N THR A 15 0.83 4.50 6.89
CA THR A 15 1.84 3.51 6.48
C THR A 15 1.84 3.34 4.96
N PRO A 16 2.46 4.25 4.19
CA PRO A 16 2.28 4.32 2.74
C PRO A 16 2.71 3.07 1.96
N PHE A 17 3.61 2.25 2.51
CA PHE A 17 4.07 1.01 1.88
C PHE A 17 3.62 -0.26 2.62
N LEU A 18 2.88 -0.11 3.73
CA LEU A 18 2.55 -1.17 4.71
C LEU A 18 3.80 -1.84 5.35
N VAL A 19 4.96 -1.78 4.74
CA VAL A 19 6.23 -2.38 5.19
C VAL A 19 7.23 -1.35 5.71
N VAL A 20 8.26 -1.81 6.42
CA VAL A 20 9.27 -1.00 7.10
C VAL A 20 10.06 -0.18 6.09
N VAL A 21 10.27 1.09 6.43
CA VAL A 21 11.30 1.92 5.79
C VAL A 21 12.42 2.10 6.80
N ALA A 22 13.65 1.83 6.39
CA ALA A 22 14.81 1.80 7.27
C ALA A 22 16.04 2.48 6.67
N ARG A 23 17.09 2.60 7.49
CA ARG A 23 18.43 2.92 7.01
C ARG A 23 18.91 1.80 6.07
N PRO A 24 19.71 2.16 5.05
CA PRO A 24 20.29 1.18 4.15
C PRO A 24 21.26 0.24 4.91
N PRO A 25 21.46 -1.01 4.43
CA PRO A 25 22.45 -1.93 4.99
C PRO A 25 23.87 -1.35 5.01
N GLU A 26 24.70 -1.87 5.90
CA GLU A 26 26.12 -1.52 5.97
C GLU A 26 26.81 -1.78 4.61
N ASN A 27 27.69 -0.87 4.19
CA ASN A 27 28.33 -0.84 2.85
C ASN A 27 27.40 -0.49 1.67
N SER A 28 26.21 0.05 1.91
CA SER A 28 25.40 0.61 0.83
C SER A 28 26.04 1.86 0.24
N PRO A 29 25.92 2.11 -1.07
CA PRO A 29 26.43 3.31 -1.71
C PRO A 29 25.90 4.61 -1.08
N GLU A 30 26.74 5.65 -0.99
CA GLU A 30 26.44 6.90 -0.25
C GLU A 30 25.23 7.68 -0.79
N ASP A 31 24.87 7.47 -2.05
CA ASP A 31 23.69 8.02 -2.71
C ASP A 31 22.38 7.40 -2.22
N VAL A 32 22.44 6.20 -1.63
CA VAL A 32 21.28 5.51 -1.08
C VAL A 32 20.98 6.05 0.31
N LYS A 33 19.93 6.85 0.45
CA LYS A 33 19.56 7.46 1.74
C LYS A 33 18.58 6.61 2.57
N MET A 34 17.84 5.70 1.94
CA MET A 34 16.84 4.86 2.61
C MET A 34 16.53 3.57 1.85
N THR A 35 16.00 2.58 2.55
CA THR A 35 15.46 1.35 1.96
C THR A 35 14.04 1.04 2.44
N VAL A 36 13.25 0.43 1.56
CA VAL A 36 11.96 -0.19 1.87
C VAL A 36 12.21 -1.68 2.07
N ARG A 37 12.10 -2.17 3.30
CA ARG A 37 12.25 -3.59 3.64
C ARG A 37 10.96 -4.29 3.33
N VAL A 38 10.96 -5.10 2.28
CA VAL A 38 9.73 -5.76 1.83
C VAL A 38 9.35 -6.96 2.70
N ASP A 39 10.22 -7.36 3.62
CA ASP A 39 10.13 -8.52 4.52
C ASP A 39 9.77 -8.15 5.98
N GLU A 40 9.62 -6.87 6.33
CA GLU A 40 9.33 -6.42 7.69
C GLU A 40 8.12 -5.46 7.74
N PHE A 41 7.23 -5.57 8.74
CA PHE A 41 6.04 -4.71 8.91
C PHE A 41 6.32 -3.47 9.78
N ASN A 42 5.86 -2.28 9.36
CA ASN A 42 6.32 -0.99 9.91
C ASN A 42 5.70 -0.58 11.25
N TRP A 43 6.54 -0.15 12.21
CA TRP A 43 6.12 0.45 13.49
C TRP A 43 6.54 1.92 13.71
N GLN A 44 7.27 2.57 12.79
CA GLN A 44 7.69 3.98 12.91
C GLN A 44 7.64 4.74 11.56
N SER A 45 6.72 5.69 11.43
CA SER A 45 6.36 6.32 10.14
C SER A 45 6.69 7.82 10.01
N LYS A 46 7.58 8.39 10.84
CA LYS A 46 7.68 9.86 11.01
C LYS A 46 8.87 10.61 10.40
N ARG A 47 9.70 10.04 9.52
CA ARG A 47 10.85 10.79 8.95
C ARG A 47 11.11 10.44 7.48
N TRP A 48 11.03 11.42 6.55
CA TRP A 48 11.09 11.19 5.09
C TRP A 48 11.97 12.22 4.35
N VAL A 49 12.81 11.76 3.39
CA VAL A 49 13.27 12.43 2.14
C VAL A 49 13.81 11.41 1.10
N GLY A 50 13.19 11.29 -0.09
CA GLY A 50 13.74 10.91 -1.42
C GLY A 50 14.63 9.66 -1.66
N GLY A 51 14.25 8.83 -2.65
CA GLY A 51 15.11 7.80 -3.27
C GLY A 51 14.96 6.37 -2.73
N CYS A 52 13.76 5.79 -2.83
CA CYS A 52 13.47 4.47 -2.25
C CYS A 52 14.09 3.33 -3.06
N TYR A 53 14.99 2.57 -2.45
CA TYR A 53 15.46 1.28 -2.93
C TYR A 53 14.88 0.15 -2.09
N PHE A 54 14.77 -1.07 -2.61
CA PHE A 54 14.21 -2.19 -1.86
C PHE A 54 15.30 -2.93 -1.09
N GLN A 55 14.93 -3.53 0.04
CA GLN A 55 15.78 -4.42 0.82
C GLN A 55 15.01 -5.71 1.12
N GLU A 56 15.69 -6.84 1.05
CA GLU A 56 15.17 -8.16 1.42
C GLU A 56 16.28 -8.97 2.11
N GLY A 57 16.01 -9.55 3.28
CA GLY A 57 16.96 -10.37 4.01
C GLY A 57 18.26 -9.62 4.38
N GLY A 58 18.15 -8.34 4.73
CA GLY A 58 19.30 -7.50 5.07
C GLY A 58 20.13 -6.99 3.88
N LYS A 59 19.74 -7.28 2.64
CA LYS A 59 20.51 -6.92 1.43
C LYS A 59 19.78 -5.88 0.58
N LEU A 60 20.51 -4.86 0.14
CA LEU A 60 20.02 -3.85 -0.78
C LEU A 60 19.78 -4.47 -2.16
N ASN A 61 18.57 -4.30 -2.69
CA ASN A 61 18.20 -4.70 -4.04
C ASN A 61 17.87 -3.45 -4.87
N LYS A 62 18.84 -3.06 -5.70
CA LYS A 62 18.72 -1.89 -6.59
C LYS A 62 17.96 -2.18 -7.89
N THR A 63 17.74 -3.45 -8.22
CA THR A 63 17.12 -3.87 -9.49
C THR A 63 15.63 -4.20 -9.33
N MET A 64 15.14 -4.35 -8.10
CA MET A 64 13.73 -4.67 -7.84
C MET A 64 12.81 -3.57 -8.35
N GLY A 65 11.87 -3.95 -9.21
CA GLY A 65 10.86 -3.04 -9.73
C GLY A 65 9.78 -2.72 -8.70
N VAL A 66 9.14 -1.56 -8.84
CA VAL A 66 8.08 -1.09 -7.91
C VAL A 66 6.95 -2.11 -7.76
N MET A 67 6.53 -2.74 -8.85
CA MET A 67 5.46 -3.74 -8.82
C MET A 67 5.86 -5.04 -8.14
N GLU A 68 7.13 -5.45 -8.28
CA GLU A 68 7.67 -6.60 -7.55
C GLU A 68 7.71 -6.31 -6.05
N GLY A 69 8.21 -5.12 -5.66
CA GLY A 69 8.23 -4.67 -4.28
C GLY A 69 6.84 -4.56 -3.67
N PHE A 70 5.85 -4.08 -4.43
CA PHE A 70 4.44 -4.06 -4.03
C PHE A 70 3.91 -5.47 -3.76
N LYS A 71 4.14 -6.42 -4.68
CA LYS A 71 3.71 -7.82 -4.51
C LYS A 71 4.34 -8.48 -3.29
N LYS A 72 5.64 -8.27 -3.06
CA LYS A 72 6.34 -8.78 -1.86
C LYS A 72 5.78 -8.15 -0.58
N SER A 73 5.55 -6.83 -0.58
CA SER A 73 4.98 -6.11 0.57
C SER A 73 3.60 -6.63 0.96
N LEU A 74 2.72 -6.91 -0.01
CA LEU A 74 1.42 -7.52 0.25
C LEU A 74 1.54 -8.93 0.86
N LYS A 75 2.51 -9.74 0.40
CA LYS A 75 2.76 -11.07 0.97
C LYS A 75 3.23 -10.98 2.43
N THR A 76 4.13 -10.05 2.74
CA THR A 76 4.59 -9.82 4.11
C THR A 76 3.46 -9.37 5.02
N TRP A 77 2.62 -8.45 4.53
CA TRP A 77 1.44 -8.02 5.28
C TRP A 77 0.45 -9.17 5.50
N LYS A 78 0.23 -10.01 4.47
CA LYS A 78 -0.59 -11.22 4.57
C LYS A 78 -0.11 -12.11 5.72
N SER A 79 1.18 -12.47 5.72
CA SER A 79 1.76 -13.31 6.77
C SER A 79 1.59 -12.68 8.15
N TRP A 80 1.84 -11.37 8.29
CA TRP A 80 1.64 -10.68 9.55
C TRP A 80 0.18 -10.76 10.04
N VAL A 81 -0.80 -10.56 9.16
CA VAL A 81 -2.22 -10.67 9.53
C VAL A 81 -2.53 -12.08 10.01
N LEU A 82 -2.11 -13.11 9.28
CA LEU A 82 -2.39 -14.50 9.63
C LEU A 82 -1.70 -14.92 10.94
N GLU A 83 -0.52 -14.38 11.24
CA GLU A 83 0.26 -14.77 12.42
C GLU A 83 -0.04 -13.94 13.68
N LYS A 84 -0.45 -12.67 13.54
CA LYS A 84 -0.51 -11.71 14.66
C LYS A 84 -1.90 -11.22 14.99
N LEU A 85 -2.84 -11.29 14.05
CA LEU A 85 -4.19 -10.79 14.27
C LEU A 85 -5.07 -11.88 14.90
N ASP A 86 -5.88 -11.53 15.89
CA ASP A 86 -6.94 -12.44 16.39
C ASP A 86 -8.10 -12.48 15.37
N HIS A 87 -8.28 -13.63 14.73
CA HIS A 87 -9.27 -13.83 13.67
C HIS A 87 -10.71 -13.91 14.19
N GLU A 88 -10.91 -14.14 15.50
CA GLU A 88 -12.24 -14.17 16.11
C GLU A 88 -12.75 -12.76 16.35
N CYS A 89 -11.87 -11.86 16.77
CA CYS A 89 -12.25 -10.48 17.14
C CYS A 89 -12.03 -9.45 16.02
N SER A 90 -11.30 -9.79 14.96
CA SER A 90 -10.86 -8.81 13.96
C SER A 90 -11.53 -9.00 12.59
N TYR A 91 -11.88 -7.88 11.97
CA TYR A 91 -12.31 -7.80 10.57
C TYR A 91 -11.30 -7.01 9.77
N VAL A 92 -10.96 -7.52 8.59
CA VAL A 92 -9.92 -6.96 7.74
C VAL A 92 -10.53 -6.50 6.42
N PHE A 93 -10.28 -5.25 6.07
CA PHE A 93 -10.75 -4.65 4.82
C PHE A 93 -9.55 -4.16 4.02
N PHE A 94 -9.50 -4.56 2.76
CA PHE A 94 -8.61 -3.98 1.77
C PHE A 94 -9.41 -3.06 0.87
N ARG A 95 -8.87 -1.87 0.63
CA ARG A 95 -9.37 -0.97 -0.40
C ARG A 95 -8.60 -1.23 -1.70
N SER A 96 -9.29 -1.15 -2.82
CA SER A 96 -8.71 -1.01 -4.17
C SER A 96 -7.70 0.14 -4.24
N PHE A 97 -6.85 0.06 -5.25
CA PHE A 97 -5.98 1.13 -5.69
C PHE A 97 -6.82 2.36 -6.05
N SER A 98 -6.50 3.50 -5.44
CA SER A 98 -7.20 4.76 -5.73
C SER A 98 -6.70 5.34 -7.05
N PRO A 99 -7.57 5.61 -8.03
CA PRO A 99 -7.16 6.24 -9.29
C PRO A 99 -6.67 7.68 -9.06
N VAL A 100 -5.88 8.17 -10.02
CA VAL A 100 -5.49 9.59 -10.11
C VAL A 100 -6.29 10.23 -11.23
N HIS A 101 -6.75 11.47 -11.03
CA HIS A 101 -7.70 12.12 -11.94
C HIS A 101 -7.08 13.29 -12.71
N TYR A 102 -5.84 13.12 -13.20
CA TYR A 102 -5.23 14.13 -14.05
C TYR A 102 -5.64 13.95 -15.51
N ARG A 103 -5.99 15.06 -16.17
CA ARG A 103 -6.28 15.15 -17.59
C ARG A 103 -5.25 16.04 -18.27
N ASN A 104 -4.96 15.75 -19.55
CA ASN A 104 -4.01 16.49 -20.39
C ASN A 104 -2.57 16.55 -19.84
N GLY A 105 -2.19 15.60 -19.00
CA GLY A 105 -0.85 15.52 -18.42
C GLY A 105 -0.85 14.70 -17.13
N THR A 106 0.33 14.39 -16.62
CA THR A 106 0.49 13.83 -15.27
C THR A 106 0.63 14.96 -14.25
N TRP A 107 0.60 14.61 -12.96
CA TRP A 107 0.77 15.55 -11.85
C TRP A 107 1.97 16.50 -11.98
N ASN A 108 3.05 16.07 -12.64
CA ASN A 108 4.28 16.85 -12.86
C ASN A 108 4.46 17.38 -14.28
N LEU A 109 3.53 17.07 -15.20
CA LEU A 109 3.61 17.47 -16.62
C LEU A 109 2.40 18.31 -17.03
N GLY A 110 1.88 19.12 -16.10
CA GLY A 110 0.78 20.07 -16.36
C GLY A 110 -0.62 19.44 -16.41
N GLY A 111 -0.79 18.24 -15.85
CA GLY A 111 -2.11 17.63 -15.73
C GLY A 111 -3.03 18.42 -14.79
N LEU A 112 -4.31 18.50 -15.14
CA LEU A 112 -5.33 19.22 -14.38
C LEU A 112 -6.45 18.27 -13.94
N CYS A 113 -7.06 18.56 -12.80
CA CYS A 113 -8.24 17.84 -12.29
C CYS A 113 -9.36 18.77 -11.82
N ASP A 114 -9.06 20.07 -11.71
CA ASP A 114 -9.92 21.11 -11.16
C ASP A 114 -10.93 21.66 -12.17
N ALA A 115 -10.72 21.41 -13.46
CA ALA A 115 -11.67 21.73 -14.52
C ALA A 115 -12.89 20.79 -14.54
N ASP A 116 -12.76 19.58 -13.98
CA ASP A 116 -13.81 18.57 -13.96
C ASP A 116 -14.66 18.70 -12.68
N THR A 117 -15.82 19.35 -12.80
CA THR A 117 -16.71 19.61 -11.64
C THR A 117 -17.81 18.56 -11.47
N ASN A 118 -17.90 17.56 -12.36
CA ASN A 118 -18.90 16.50 -12.33
C ASN A 118 -18.24 15.15 -12.66
N PRO A 119 -18.81 14.01 -12.20
CA PRO A 119 -18.29 12.68 -12.53
C PRO A 119 -18.30 12.40 -14.05
N GLU A 120 -17.34 11.61 -14.51
CA GLU A 120 -17.34 11.09 -15.89
C GLU A 120 -18.50 10.10 -16.08
N THR A 121 -19.31 10.35 -17.10
CA THR A 121 -20.47 9.51 -17.44
C THR A 121 -20.26 8.70 -18.72
N ASP A 122 -19.27 9.07 -19.54
CA ASP A 122 -18.94 8.34 -20.76
C ASP A 122 -18.08 7.12 -20.44
N MET A 123 -18.71 5.93 -20.53
CA MET A 123 -18.04 4.64 -20.32
C MET A 123 -16.82 4.44 -21.22
N LYS A 124 -16.75 5.08 -22.39
CA LYS A 124 -15.61 4.95 -23.31
C LYS A 124 -14.37 5.72 -22.84
N LYS A 125 -14.54 6.68 -21.92
CA LYS A 125 -13.46 7.47 -21.32
C LYS A 125 -12.99 6.91 -19.98
N MET A 126 -13.64 5.85 -19.49
CA MET A 126 -13.21 5.20 -18.26
C MET A 126 -11.85 4.52 -18.45
N GLU A 127 -10.98 4.73 -17.47
CA GLU A 127 -9.68 4.07 -17.43
C GLU A 127 -9.85 2.59 -17.11
N PRO A 128 -8.98 1.71 -17.63
CA PRO A 128 -9.01 0.31 -17.29
C PRO A 128 -8.68 0.08 -15.81
N GLU A 129 -9.15 -1.05 -15.29
CA GLU A 129 -8.85 -1.50 -13.93
C GLU A 129 -7.34 -1.53 -13.66
N PRO A 130 -6.84 -0.89 -12.57
CA PRO A 130 -5.43 -0.92 -12.23
C PRO A 130 -4.92 -2.33 -11.95
N ILE A 131 -3.80 -2.71 -12.55
CA ILE A 131 -3.17 -4.04 -12.37
C ILE A 131 -2.83 -4.36 -10.90
N GLN A 132 -2.65 -3.34 -10.08
CA GLN A 132 -2.44 -3.43 -8.63
C GLN A 132 -3.58 -4.22 -7.95
N ASN A 133 -4.81 -4.04 -8.42
CA ASN A 133 -5.99 -4.66 -7.85
C ASN A 133 -6.02 -6.17 -8.10
N THR A 134 -5.37 -6.66 -9.16
CA THR A 134 -5.15 -8.09 -9.37
C THR A 134 -4.31 -8.69 -8.23
N TYR A 135 -3.21 -8.05 -7.84
CA TYR A 135 -2.36 -8.54 -6.76
C TYR A 135 -3.04 -8.45 -5.39
N VAL A 136 -3.80 -7.38 -5.14
CA VAL A 136 -4.60 -7.25 -3.92
C VAL A 136 -5.66 -8.36 -3.86
N SER A 137 -6.35 -8.62 -4.97
CA SER A 137 -7.35 -9.68 -5.07
C SER A 137 -6.75 -11.08 -4.85
N GLU A 138 -5.60 -11.38 -5.47
CA GLU A 138 -4.85 -12.63 -5.26
C GLU A 138 -4.58 -12.87 -3.77
N VAL A 139 -4.02 -11.87 -3.08
CA VAL A 139 -3.67 -11.96 -1.66
C VAL A 139 -4.91 -12.16 -0.79
N ILE A 140 -6.01 -11.45 -1.08
CA ILE A 140 -7.27 -11.61 -0.35
C ILE A 140 -7.86 -12.99 -0.54
N GLN A 141 -7.80 -13.54 -1.76
CA GLN A 141 -8.26 -14.90 -2.03
C GLN A 141 -7.47 -15.91 -1.22
N GLU A 142 -6.13 -15.81 -1.21
CA GLU A 142 -5.27 -16.65 -0.37
C GLU A 142 -5.64 -16.53 1.12
N MET A 143 -5.84 -15.31 1.62
CA MET A 143 -6.21 -15.07 3.02
C MET A 143 -7.58 -15.63 3.38
N ARG A 144 -8.55 -15.62 2.47
CA ARG A 144 -9.91 -16.09 2.76
C ARG A 144 -9.99 -17.57 3.06
N TYR A 145 -9.03 -18.37 2.57
CA TYR A 145 -8.93 -19.79 2.94
C TYR A 145 -8.59 -19.97 4.41
N GLU A 146 -7.80 -19.08 5.00
CA GLU A 146 -7.30 -19.18 6.38
C GLU A 146 -8.07 -18.25 7.35
N HIS A 147 -8.66 -17.17 6.85
CA HIS A 147 -9.32 -16.11 7.61
C HIS A 147 -10.59 -15.62 6.90
N SER A 148 -11.77 -16.11 7.32
CA SER A 148 -13.05 -15.86 6.63
C SER A 148 -13.53 -14.39 6.65
N LYS A 149 -13.09 -13.59 7.63
CA LYS A 149 -13.48 -12.17 7.82
C LYS A 149 -12.62 -11.13 7.06
N VAL A 150 -12.03 -11.52 5.91
CA VAL A 150 -11.28 -10.61 5.03
C VAL A 150 -12.12 -10.18 3.83
N LYS A 151 -12.31 -8.86 3.64
CA LYS A 151 -13.15 -8.27 2.59
C LYS A 151 -12.35 -7.34 1.67
N PHE A 152 -12.69 -7.39 0.39
CA PHE A 152 -12.18 -6.48 -0.62
C PHE A 152 -13.23 -5.42 -0.91
N LEU A 153 -12.86 -4.15 -0.79
CA LEU A 153 -13.66 -2.99 -1.13
C LEU A 153 -13.14 -2.47 -2.48
N ASN A 154 -13.78 -2.91 -3.55
CA ASN A 154 -13.48 -2.42 -4.90
C ASN A 154 -14.23 -1.10 -5.12
N LEU A 155 -13.59 -0.01 -4.70
CA LEU A 155 -14.10 1.35 -4.73
C LEU A 155 -13.33 2.23 -5.71
#